data_AF-A0AAW0MSP8-F1
#
_entry.id   AF-A0AAW0MSP8-F1
#
_cell.length_a   1.000
_cell.length_b   1.000
_cell.length_c   1.000
_cell.angle_alpha   90.00
_cell.angle_beta   90.00
_cell.angle_gamma   90.00
#
_symmetry.space_group_name_H-M   'P 1'
#
loop_
_entity.id
_entity.type
_entity.pdbx_description
1 polymer ?
#
loop_
_entity_poly.entity_id
_entity_poly.type
_entity_poly.pdbx_seq_one_letter_code
_entity_poly.pdbx_strand_id
1 'polypeptide(L)'
;FEKRIYIPLPEEPARAHMFRLHLGNTPHSLSDADLRQLAHKTDGYSGADISIIVRDALMQPVRKVQSATHFKKVGPIQAAIFK
;
A
#
# COMPACT_ATOMS: atom_id res chain seq x y z
N PHE A 1 38.08 -3.88 6.08
CA PHE A 1 36.79 -3.24 6.41
C PHE A 1 37.02 -1.76 6.68
N GLU A 2 36.93 -0.91 5.65
CA GLU A 2 37.48 0.46 5.71
C GLU A 2 36.40 1.56 5.85
N LYS A 3 35.13 1.27 5.52
CA LYS A 3 34.03 2.21 5.71
C LYS A 3 32.82 1.51 6.30
N ARG A 4 32.19 2.15 7.28
CA ARG A 4 30.91 1.75 7.88
C ARG A 4 29.96 2.92 7.68
N ILE A 5 28.86 2.69 6.96
CA ILE A 5 27.83 3.70 6.70
C ILE A 5 26.60 3.29 7.49
N TYR A 6 26.13 4.17 8.36
CA TYR A 6 24.86 3.99 9.05
C TYR A 6 23.70 4.35 8.12
N ILE A 7 22.69 3.49 8.05
CA ILE A 7 21.45 3.74 7.32
C ILE A 7 20.34 3.87 8.37
N PRO A 8 19.80 5.08 8.59
CA PRO A 8 18.74 5.28 9.57
C PRO A 8 17.41 4.71 9.06
N LEU A 9 16.43 4.66 9.96
CA LEU A 9 15.03 4.43 9.60
C LEU A 9 14.51 5.55 8.69
N PRO A 10 13.53 5.26 7.82
CA PRO A 10 12.96 6.26 6.93
C PRO A 10 12.17 7.31 7.71
N GLU A 11 12.40 8.58 7.36
CA GLU A 11 11.60 9.71 7.82
C GLU A 11 10.19 9.69 7.21
N GLU A 12 9.26 10.44 7.81
CA GLU A 12 7.86 10.53 7.36
C GLU A 12 7.68 10.69 5.83
N PRO A 13 8.34 11.65 5.12
CA PRO A 13 8.16 11.78 3.67
C PRO A 13 8.67 10.55 2.89
N ALA A 14 9.73 9.89 3.38
CA ALA A 14 10.24 8.66 2.77
C ALA A 14 9.23 7.51 2.96
N ARG A 15 8.61 7.40 4.14
CA ARG A 15 7.55 6.41 4.40
C ARG A 15 6.33 6.64 3.52
N ALA A 16 5.91 7.89 3.31
CA ALA A 16 4.81 8.22 2.38
C ALA A 16 5.14 7.77 0.94
N HIS A 17 6.38 7.99 0.50
CA HIS A 17 6.84 7.52 -0.81
C HIS A 17 6.88 5.99 -0.89
N MET A 18 7.34 5.31 0.18
CA MET A 18 7.33 3.84 0.26
C MET A 18 5.92 3.26 0.15
N PHE A 19 4.91 3.86 0.81
CA PHE A 19 3.52 3.44 0.64
C PHE A 19 3.07 3.53 -0.81
N ARG A 20 3.34 4.65 -1.49
CA ARG A 20 3.03 4.81 -2.92
C ARG A 20 3.74 3.77 -3.78
N LEU A 21 5.02 3.56 -3.52
CA LEU A 21 5.85 2.60 -4.25
C LEU A 21 5.31 1.17 -4.13
N HIS A 22 4.95 0.74 -2.92
CA HIS A 22 4.46 -0.61 -2.67
C HIS A 22 3.01 -0.84 -3.13
N LEU A 23 2.18 0.21 -3.19
CA LEU A 23 0.85 0.13 -3.81
C LEU A 23 0.95 -0.08 -5.34
N GLY A 24 1.96 0.51 -5.97
CA GLY A 24 2.24 0.38 -7.39
C GLY A 24 1.06 0.82 -8.25
N ASN A 25 0.70 0.00 -9.23
CA ASN A 25 -0.44 0.24 -10.14
C ASN A 25 -1.73 -0.46 -9.67
N THR A 26 -1.78 -0.96 -8.44
CA THR A 26 -2.96 -1.66 -7.94
C THR A 26 -4.09 -0.65 -7.78
N PRO A 27 -5.29 -0.86 -8.37
CA PRO A 27 -6.39 0.07 -8.23
C PRO A 27 -6.76 0.28 -6.76
N HIS A 28 -6.71 1.52 -6.30
CA HIS A 28 -7.04 1.91 -4.94
C HIS A 28 -7.69 3.30 -4.92
N SER A 29 -8.45 3.58 -3.86
CA SER A 29 -9.11 4.88 -3.65
C SER A 29 -8.32 5.83 -2.74
N LEU A 30 -7.09 5.47 -2.36
CA LEU A 30 -6.27 6.30 -1.48
C LEU A 30 -5.80 7.57 -2.19
N SER A 31 -5.94 8.70 -1.50
CA SER A 31 -5.44 10.01 -1.90
C SER A 31 -4.03 10.27 -1.36
N ASP A 32 -3.38 11.31 -1.89
CA ASP A 32 -2.07 11.75 -1.39
C ASP A 32 -2.10 12.20 0.09
N ALA A 33 -3.25 12.68 0.56
CA ALA A 33 -3.45 13.02 1.97
C ALA A 33 -3.48 11.76 2.85
N ASP A 34 -4.09 10.69 2.37
CA ASP A 34 -4.14 9.41 3.08
C ASP A 34 -2.74 8.80 3.21
N LEU A 35 -1.93 8.86 2.16
CA LEU A 35 -0.55 8.36 2.20
C LEU A 35 0.32 9.12 3.20
N ARG A 36 0.15 10.45 3.30
CA ARG A 36 0.82 11.26 4.33
C ARG A 36 0.33 10.88 5.73
N GLN A 37 -0.97 10.67 5.90
CA GLN A 37 -1.52 10.25 7.20
C GLN A 37 -1.00 8.87 7.61
N LEU A 38 -0.87 7.92 6.68
CA LEU A 38 -0.28 6.61 6.93
C LEU A 38 1.18 6.75 7.37
N ALA A 39 1.96 7.58 6.68
CA ALA A 39 3.36 7.84 7.03
C ALA A 39 3.54 8.47 8.42
N HIS A 40 2.64 9.38 8.80
CA HIS A 40 2.61 9.99 10.12
C HIS A 40 2.32 8.95 11.22
N LYS A 41 1.44 7.98 10.95
CA LYS A 41 1.09 6.91 11.90
C LYS A 41 2.15 5.81 12.02
N THR A 42 3.08 5.71 11.09
CA THR A 42 4.11 4.64 11.05
C THR A 42 5.47 5.13 11.49
N ASP A 43 5.52 6.02 12.49
CA ASP A 43 6.80 6.45 13.03
C ASP A 43 7.61 5.29 13.62
N GLY A 44 8.91 5.26 13.32
CA GLY A 44 9.80 4.16 13.67
C GLY A 44 9.69 2.90 12.79
N TYR A 45 8.84 2.87 11.76
CA TYR A 45 8.71 1.70 10.88
C TYR A 45 9.85 1.66 9.87
N SER A 46 10.39 0.47 9.63
CA SER A 46 11.34 0.22 8.56
C SER A 46 10.63 0.09 7.19
N GLY A 47 11.40 0.12 6.11
CA GLY A 47 10.85 -0.17 4.78
C GLY A 47 10.25 -1.58 4.66
N ALA A 48 10.77 -2.56 5.41
CA ALA A 48 10.23 -3.91 5.43
C ALA A 48 8.84 -3.95 6.09
N ASP A 49 8.66 -3.22 7.19
CA ASP A 49 7.37 -3.14 7.89
C ASP A 49 6.28 -2.53 7.00
N ILE A 50 6.62 -1.44 6.29
CA ILE A 50 5.70 -0.80 5.34
C ILE A 50 5.31 -1.76 4.21
N SER A 51 6.30 -2.46 3.64
CA SER A 51 6.06 -3.47 2.59
C SER A 51 5.10 -4.58 3.06
N ILE A 52 5.29 -5.08 4.28
CA ILE A 52 4.43 -6.11 4.87
C ILE A 52 3.00 -5.60 5.06
N ILE A 53 2.83 -4.38 5.60
CA ILE A 53 1.50 -3.77 5.78
C ILE A 53 0.78 -3.63 4.45
N VAL A 54 1.45 -3.10 3.42
CA VAL A 54 0.84 -2.91 2.10
C VAL A 54 0.46 -4.26 1.51
N ARG A 55 1.33 -5.28 1.62
CA ARG A 55 1.04 -6.62 1.12
C ARG A 55 -0.18 -7.25 1.80
N ASP A 56 -0.34 -7.10 3.11
CA ASP A 56 -1.53 -7.61 3.80
C ASP A 56 -2.79 -6.83 3.42
N ALA A 57 -2.69 -5.49 3.25
CA ALA A 57 -3.78 -4.66 2.78
C ALA A 57 -4.25 -5.06 1.36
N LEU A 58 -3.31 -5.39 0.46
CA LEU A 58 -3.61 -5.87 -0.89
C LEU A 58 -4.32 -7.24 -0.92
N MET A 59 -4.23 -8.03 0.15
CA MET A 59 -4.96 -9.29 0.28
C MET A 59 -6.41 -9.10 0.77
N GLN A 60 -6.77 -7.92 1.28
CA GLN A 60 -8.12 -7.67 1.82
C GLN A 60 -9.24 -7.86 0.78
N PRO A 61 -9.12 -7.42 -0.49
CA PRO A 61 -10.12 -7.71 -1.51
C PRO A 61 -10.33 -9.21 -1.74
N VAL A 62 -9.25 -10.00 -1.77
CA VAL A 62 -9.32 -11.46 -1.93
C VAL A 62 -10.06 -12.09 -0.76
N ARG A 63 -9.73 -11.72 0.47
CA ARG A 63 -10.40 -12.21 1.69
C ARG A 63 -11.90 -11.89 1.67
N LYS A 64 -12.28 -10.67 1.24
CA LYS A 64 -13.69 -10.25 1.11
C LYS A 64 -14.46 -11.09 0.09
N VAL A 65 -13.85 -11.40 -1.05
CA VAL A 65 -14.49 -12.24 -2.08
C VAL A 65 -14.65 -13.68 -1.60
N GLN A 66 -13.66 -14.22 -0.88
CA GLN A 66 -13.72 -15.59 -0.35
C GLN A 66 -14.84 -15.80 0.68
N SER A 67 -15.15 -14.79 1.50
CA SER A 67 -16.19 -14.87 2.53
C SER A 67 -17.54 -14.29 2.10
N ALA A 68 -17.67 -13.82 0.85
CA ALA A 68 -18.89 -13.22 0.36
C ALA A 68 -20.01 -14.26 0.18
N THR A 69 -21.18 -13.97 0.76
CA THR A 69 -22.38 -14.81 0.68
C THR A 69 -23.31 -14.41 -0.46
N HIS A 70 -23.12 -13.20 -1.01
CA HIS A 70 -23.97 -12.63 -2.05
C HIS A 70 -23.11 -12.02 -3.15
N PHE A 71 -23.44 -12.34 -4.40
CA PHE A 71 -22.74 -11.82 -5.58
C PHE A 71 -23.75 -11.19 -6.54
N LYS A 72 -23.37 -10.04 -7.12
CA LYS A 72 -24.13 -9.39 -8.17
C LYS A 72 -23.40 -9.55 -9.50
N LYS A 73 -24.11 -10.00 -10.52
CA LYS A 73 -23.58 -10.02 -11.88
C LYS A 73 -23.39 -8.58 -12.36
N VAL A 74 -22.14 -8.18 -12.53
CA VAL A 74 -21.79 -6.94 -13.23
C VAL A 74 -21.74 -7.21 -14.72
N GLY A 75 -22.22 -6.26 -15.54
CA GLY A 75 -22.15 -6.35 -17.00
C GLY A 75 -20.70 -6.41 -17.51
N PRO A 76 -20.48 -6.55 -18.82
CA PRO A 76 -19.13 -6.56 -19.37
C PRO A 76 -18.38 -5.31 -18.93
N ILE A 77 -17.23 -5.51 -18.26
CA ILE A 77 -16.37 -4.43 -17.81
C ILE A 77 -15.82 -3.76 -19.07
N GLN A 78 -16.31 -2.57 -19.42
CA GLN A 78 -15.58 -1.73 -20.36
C GLN A 78 -14.20 -1.48 -19.74
N ALA A 79 -13.15 -1.94 -20.41
CA ALA A 79 -11.76 -1.83 -19.99
C ALA A 79 -11.25 -0.38 -19.79
N ALA A 80 -12.14 0.62 -19.84
CA ALA A 80 -11.87 2.05 -19.73
C ALA A 80 -11.77 2.58 -18.29
N ILE A 81 -12.11 1.78 -17.26
CA ILE A 81 -12.14 2.24 -15.85
C ILE A 81 -10.78 2.08 -15.13
N PHE A 82 -9.79 1.46 -15.76
CA PHE A 82 -8.46 1.20 -15.16
C PHE A 82 -7.31 2.03 -15.77
N LYS A 83 -7.58 3.26 -16.22
CA LYS A 83 -6.53 4.23 -16.58
C LYS A 83 -6.34 5.27 -15.49
#